data_AF-A0A8J8JPE7-F1
#
_entry.id   AF-A0A8J8JPE7-F1
#
_cell.length_a   1.000
_cell.length_b   1.000
_cell.length_c   1.000
_cell.angle_alpha   90.00
_cell.angle_beta   90.00
_cell.angle_gamma   90.00
#
_symmetry.space_group_name_H-M   'P 1'
#
loop_
_entity.id
_entity.type
_entity.pdbx_description
1 polymer ?
#
loop_
_entity_poly.entity_id
_entity_poly.type
_entity_poly.pdbx_seq_one_letter_code
_entity_poly.pdbx_strand_id
1 'polypeptide(L)'
;MTEVTLRGRHVILKMYLKEALDLVFPFPVLLFIDDNLTTGACWIDQHGNKKLYPIQGDPVGIIQELLYCCDFLMKGEELEGGGFVGNLRKYARKLGFPVKEGTKLYFTSLVIYLGEYIFELDDGFTKVHYYNVPLKDTNCQEFKKYEGTITIPLSEFIEDVLKISREFLEKYAPVIEKKITGQGGETGGYGYLWELYREVEGLYKKKFGEDNTSDTN
;
A
#
# COMPACT_ATOMS: atom_id res chain seq x y z
N MET A 1 -4.20 -20.98 10.40
CA MET A 1 -4.02 -19.55 10.12
C MET A 1 -4.31 -19.39 8.64
N THR A 2 -5.36 -18.69 8.24
CA THR A 2 -5.63 -18.52 6.80
C THR A 2 -4.78 -17.36 6.32
N GLU A 3 -3.54 -17.67 5.92
CA GLU A 3 -2.69 -16.72 5.19
C GLU A 3 -3.26 -16.56 3.78
N VAL A 4 -3.51 -15.33 3.39
CA VAL A 4 -3.93 -14.93 2.05
C VAL A 4 -2.83 -14.06 1.47
N THR A 5 -2.52 -14.24 0.19
CA THR A 5 -1.57 -13.38 -0.54
C THR A 5 -2.26 -12.75 -1.73
N LEU A 6 -2.29 -11.43 -1.77
CA LEU A 6 -2.59 -10.63 -2.97
C LEU A 6 -1.27 -10.27 -3.63
N ARG A 7 -1.16 -10.49 -4.95
CA ARG A 7 0.12 -10.40 -5.66
C ARG A 7 0.01 -9.64 -6.98
N GLY A 8 0.59 -8.45 -6.99
CA GLY A 8 1.06 -7.74 -8.18
C GLY A 8 2.46 -8.22 -8.60
N ARG A 9 3.05 -7.53 -9.58
CA ARG A 9 4.43 -7.69 -10.03
C ARG A 9 5.41 -7.13 -8.99
N HIS A 10 5.15 -5.94 -8.48
CA HIS A 10 5.91 -5.16 -7.52
C HIS A 10 5.29 -5.22 -6.11
N VAL A 11 3.97 -5.13 -6.00
CA VAL A 11 3.26 -5.03 -4.71
C VAL A 11 2.72 -6.38 -4.28
N ILE A 12 3.11 -6.83 -3.08
CA ILE A 12 2.62 -8.07 -2.48
C ILE A 12 2.10 -7.79 -1.08
N LEU A 13 0.81 -8.03 -0.87
CA LEU A 13 0.16 -7.92 0.44
C LEU A 13 -0.18 -9.32 0.95
N LYS A 14 0.37 -9.69 2.10
CA LYS A 14 -0.03 -10.88 2.85
C LYS A 14 -0.93 -10.49 3.99
N MET A 15 -2.04 -11.20 4.15
CA MET A 15 -3.06 -10.95 5.17
C MET A 15 -3.30 -12.22 5.99
N TYR A 16 -3.42 -12.07 7.30
CA TYR A 16 -3.59 -13.18 8.23
C TYR A 16 -4.99 -13.20 8.83
N LEU A 17 -5.96 -13.72 8.07
CA LEU A 17 -7.40 -13.57 8.33
C LEU A 17 -7.98 -14.60 9.32
N LYS A 18 -7.19 -15.13 10.26
CA LYS A 18 -7.66 -16.18 11.17
C LYS A 18 -8.79 -15.65 12.07
N GLU A 19 -8.50 -14.58 12.79
CA GLU A 19 -9.36 -13.93 13.78
C GLU A 19 -9.01 -12.45 13.79
N ALA A 20 -10.01 -11.58 13.93
CA ALA A 20 -9.76 -10.15 14.06
C ALA A 20 -9.25 -9.85 15.48
N LEU A 21 -8.15 -9.09 15.57
CA LEU A 21 -7.44 -8.78 16.81
C LEU A 21 -8.04 -7.59 17.56
N ASP A 22 -8.51 -6.58 16.83
CA ASP A 22 -9.24 -5.41 17.35
C ASP A 22 -10.08 -4.79 16.21
N LEU A 23 -10.70 -3.63 16.46
CA LEU A 23 -11.59 -2.96 15.51
C LEU A 23 -10.90 -1.95 14.59
N VAL A 24 -9.64 -1.57 14.86
CA VAL A 24 -8.90 -0.53 14.12
C VAL A 24 -7.87 -1.15 13.18
N PHE A 25 -7.15 -2.16 13.66
CA PHE A 25 -6.14 -2.92 12.93
C PHE A 25 -6.46 -4.42 13.03
N PRO A 26 -7.59 -4.86 12.43
CA PRO A 26 -8.18 -6.15 12.71
C PRO A 26 -7.29 -7.32 12.33
N PHE A 27 -6.40 -7.19 11.33
CA PHE A 27 -5.65 -8.33 10.83
C PHE A 27 -4.15 -8.06 10.76
N PRO A 28 -3.30 -9.03 11.14
CA PRO A 28 -1.89 -8.93 10.84
C PRO A 28 -1.64 -8.92 9.33
N VAL A 29 -0.68 -8.13 8.88
CA VAL A 29 -0.25 -8.00 7.48
C VAL A 29 1.27 -7.99 7.33
N LEU A 30 1.73 -8.39 6.14
CA LEU A 30 3.06 -8.09 5.62
C LEU A 30 2.89 -7.42 4.27
N LEU A 31 3.66 -6.36 4.01
CA LEU A 31 3.70 -5.68 2.72
C LEU A 31 5.11 -5.77 2.16
N PHE A 32 5.18 -6.14 0.89
CA PHE A 32 6.40 -6.11 0.11
C PHE A 32 6.22 -5.24 -1.12
N ILE A 33 7.26 -4.49 -1.44
CA ILE A 33 7.37 -3.70 -2.68
C ILE A 33 8.76 -3.97 -3.26
N ASP A 34 8.83 -4.52 -4.49
CA ASP A 34 10.10 -4.98 -5.12
C ASP A 34 10.99 -5.78 -4.16
N ASP A 35 10.43 -6.83 -3.56
CA ASP A 35 11.07 -7.71 -2.58
C ASP A 35 11.52 -7.05 -1.26
N ASN A 36 11.35 -5.74 -1.10
CA ASN A 36 11.63 -5.06 0.16
C ASN A 36 10.46 -5.27 1.12
N LEU A 37 10.75 -5.71 2.35
CA LEU A 37 9.76 -5.78 3.42
C LEU A 37 9.46 -4.37 3.95
N THR A 38 8.45 -3.73 3.37
CA THR A 38 8.05 -2.35 3.71
C THR A 38 7.09 -2.29 4.90
N THR A 39 6.48 -3.42 5.27
CA THR A 39 5.68 -3.58 6.49
C THR A 39 5.95 -4.94 7.12
N GLY A 40 6.34 -4.94 8.40
CA GLY A 40 6.51 -6.16 9.19
C GLY A 40 7.88 -6.23 9.85
N ALA A 41 8.10 -7.25 10.67
CA ALA A 41 9.41 -7.50 11.27
C ALA A 41 10.02 -8.81 10.78
N CYS A 42 11.34 -8.93 10.95
CA CYS A 42 12.08 -10.17 10.74
C CYS A 42 12.92 -10.46 11.98
N TRP A 43 12.95 -11.71 12.43
CA TRP A 43 13.87 -12.16 13.46
C TRP A 43 14.45 -13.54 13.14
N ILE A 44 15.71 -13.73 13.50
CA ILE A 44 16.40 -15.01 13.56
C ILE A 44 16.29 -15.51 15.00
N ASP A 45 15.70 -16.68 15.21
CA ASP A 45 15.58 -17.29 16.53
C ASP A 45 16.92 -17.86 17.05
N GLN A 46 16.92 -18.38 18.28
CA GLN A 46 18.09 -19.00 18.91
C GLN A 46 18.63 -20.24 18.17
N HIS A 47 17.86 -20.82 17.25
CA HIS A 47 18.22 -21.96 16.42
C HIS A 47 18.67 -21.56 15.01
N GLY A 48 18.76 -20.26 14.72
CA GLY A 48 19.13 -19.76 13.39
C GLY A 48 17.97 -19.73 12.40
N ASN A 49 16.73 -20.01 12.81
CA ASN A 49 15.59 -19.96 11.91
C ASN A 49 15.12 -18.52 11.74
N LYS A 50 15.09 -18.08 10.49
CA LYS A 50 14.54 -16.79 10.09
C LYS A 50 13.02 -16.85 10.04
N LYS A 51 12.37 -15.88 10.66
CA LYS A 51 10.91 -15.77 10.67
C LYS A 51 10.48 -14.34 10.43
N LEU A 52 9.46 -14.20 9.58
CA LEU A 52 8.74 -12.95 9.37
C LEU A 52 7.58 -12.86 10.36
N TYR A 53 7.38 -11.65 10.88
CA TYR A 53 6.35 -11.34 11.86
C TYR A 53 5.45 -10.25 11.27
N PRO A 54 4.19 -10.58 10.93
CA PRO A 54 3.24 -9.58 10.49
C PRO A 54 2.93 -8.61 11.62
N ILE A 55 2.54 -7.39 11.26
CA ILE A 55 2.09 -6.37 12.22
C ILE A 55 0.64 -6.04 11.97
N GLN A 56 -0.03 -5.45 12.95
CA GLN A 56 -1.45 -5.13 12.86
C GLN A 56 -1.71 -4.11 11.74
N GLY A 57 -2.73 -4.36 10.93
CA GLY A 57 -3.21 -3.44 9.90
C GLY A 57 -4.68 -3.68 9.57
N ASP A 58 -5.22 -2.82 8.72
CA ASP A 58 -6.55 -3.01 8.13
C ASP A 58 -6.43 -3.27 6.62
N PRO A 59 -6.63 -4.51 6.15
CA PRO A 59 -6.63 -4.81 4.72
C PRO A 59 -7.59 -3.96 3.88
N VAL A 60 -8.74 -3.57 4.42
CA VAL A 60 -9.69 -2.71 3.70
C VAL A 60 -9.08 -1.31 3.54
N GLY A 61 -8.61 -0.74 4.66
CA GLY A 61 -7.89 0.52 4.70
C GLY A 61 -6.66 0.57 3.79
N ILE A 62 -5.84 -0.49 3.76
CA ILE A 62 -4.66 -0.60 2.88
C ILE A 62 -5.08 -0.44 1.41
N ILE A 63 -6.09 -1.20 0.97
CA ILE A 63 -6.57 -1.15 -0.42
C ILE A 63 -7.15 0.23 -0.75
N GLN A 64 -7.92 0.81 0.19
CA GLN A 64 -8.48 2.15 0.04
C GLN A 64 -7.39 3.23 -0.10
N GLU A 65 -6.40 3.25 0.78
CA GLU A 65 -5.33 4.27 0.76
C GLU A 65 -4.41 4.11 -0.45
N LEU A 66 -4.16 2.89 -0.93
CA LEU A 66 -3.45 2.66 -2.18
C LEU A 66 -4.23 3.21 -3.39
N LEU A 67 -5.55 2.99 -3.45
CA LEU A 67 -6.39 3.53 -4.51
C LEU A 67 -6.46 5.06 -4.46
N TYR A 68 -6.59 5.67 -3.27
CA TYR A 68 -6.54 7.13 -3.13
C TYR A 68 -5.19 7.71 -3.54
N CYS A 69 -4.09 7.03 -3.21
CA CYS A 69 -2.77 7.42 -3.69
C CYS A 69 -2.73 7.42 -5.21
N CYS A 70 -3.17 6.35 -5.87
CA CYS A 70 -3.24 6.27 -7.33
C CYS A 70 -4.08 7.41 -7.93
N ASP A 71 -5.25 7.67 -7.36
CA ASP A 71 -6.14 8.76 -7.79
C ASP A 71 -5.44 10.13 -7.71
N PHE A 72 -4.84 10.44 -6.56
CA PHE A 72 -4.12 11.69 -6.31
C PHE A 72 -2.93 11.87 -7.26
N LEU A 73 -2.10 10.84 -7.44
CA LEU A 73 -0.94 10.92 -8.33
C LEU A 73 -1.37 11.17 -9.79
N MET A 74 -2.54 10.70 -10.20
CA MET A 74 -3.06 10.89 -11.56
C MET A 74 -3.79 12.23 -11.78
N LYS A 75 -4.35 12.85 -10.74
CA LYS A 75 -5.24 14.02 -10.85
C LYS A 75 -4.67 15.33 -10.32
N GLY A 76 -5.23 16.44 -10.79
CA GLY A 76 -5.05 17.77 -10.20
C GLY A 76 -3.64 18.36 -10.32
N GLU A 77 -3.50 19.60 -9.85
CA GLU A 77 -2.22 20.33 -9.77
C GLU A 77 -1.65 20.35 -8.35
N GLU A 78 -2.40 19.81 -7.38
CA GLU A 78 -1.98 19.71 -5.99
C GLU A 78 -0.68 18.92 -5.87
N LEU A 79 0.29 19.52 -5.18
CA LEU A 79 1.63 18.94 -5.02
C LEU A 79 1.78 18.11 -3.75
N GLU A 80 0.90 18.27 -2.76
CA GLU A 80 0.97 17.57 -1.49
C GLU A 80 -0.44 17.18 -1.05
N GLY A 81 -0.63 15.93 -0.64
CA GLY A 81 -1.93 15.39 -0.24
C GLY A 81 -1.82 14.19 0.71
N GLY A 82 -2.97 13.58 0.97
CA GLY A 82 -3.11 12.48 1.92
C GLY A 82 -3.35 12.94 3.35
N GLY A 83 -2.97 12.11 4.33
CA GLY A 83 -3.31 12.31 5.76
C GLY A 83 -2.38 13.24 6.53
N PHE A 84 -1.43 13.92 5.89
CA PHE A 84 -0.41 14.71 6.58
C PHE A 84 -0.86 16.16 6.81
N VAL A 85 -0.78 16.62 8.06
CA VAL A 85 -1.03 18.03 8.41
C VAL A 85 0.30 18.77 8.51
N GLY A 86 0.54 19.71 7.61
CA GLY A 86 1.74 20.55 7.57
C GLY A 86 2.44 20.50 6.23
N ASN A 87 3.75 20.77 6.21
CA ASN A 87 4.56 20.72 5.00
C ASN A 87 5.17 19.33 4.84
N LEU A 88 4.58 18.50 3.97
CA LEU A 88 4.95 17.11 3.79
C LEU A 88 6.36 16.98 3.22
N ARG A 89 6.74 17.85 2.28
CA ARG A 89 8.08 17.82 1.68
C ARG A 89 9.18 18.08 2.69
N LYS A 90 8.98 19.07 3.58
CA LYS A 90 9.90 19.38 4.68
C LYS A 90 9.98 18.21 5.66
N TYR A 91 8.86 17.54 5.93
CA TYR A 91 8.84 16.34 6.76
C TYR A 91 9.61 15.19 6.13
N ALA A 92 9.35 14.86 4.86
CA ALA A 92 10.05 13.82 4.12
C ALA A 92 11.58 14.02 4.12
N ARG A 93 12.03 15.27 3.91
CA ARG A 93 13.46 15.62 3.96
C ARG A 93 14.04 15.51 5.36
N LYS A 94 13.27 15.82 6.40
CA LYS A 94 13.68 15.62 7.80
C LYS A 94 13.89 14.15 8.12
N LEU A 95 13.12 13.25 7.50
CA LEU A 95 13.31 11.81 7.56
C LEU A 95 14.48 11.31 6.68
N GLY A 96 15.14 12.18 5.91
CA GLY A 96 16.27 11.83 5.05
C GLY A 96 15.87 11.40 3.64
N PHE A 97 14.59 11.48 3.26
CA PHE A 97 14.15 11.10 1.91
C PHE A 97 14.49 12.19 0.88
N PRO A 98 15.05 11.81 -0.30
CA PRO A 98 15.51 12.75 -1.32
C PRO A 98 14.36 13.22 -2.23
N VAL A 99 13.30 13.78 -1.65
CA VAL A 99 12.16 14.31 -2.41
C VAL A 99 12.53 15.60 -3.15
N LYS A 100 12.21 15.65 -4.44
CA LYS A 100 12.51 16.80 -5.32
C LYS A 100 11.58 17.98 -5.03
N GLU A 101 11.92 19.16 -5.53
CA GLU A 101 10.98 20.27 -5.57
C GLU A 101 9.95 20.06 -6.67
N GLY A 102 8.71 20.52 -6.45
CA GLY A 102 7.66 20.52 -7.47
C GLY A 102 7.08 19.14 -7.84
N THR A 103 7.52 18.05 -7.22
CA THR A 103 6.93 16.71 -7.40
C THR A 103 5.70 16.52 -6.53
N LYS A 104 4.75 15.70 -6.96
CA LYS A 104 3.59 15.37 -6.13
C LYS A 104 3.99 14.42 -5.01
N LEU A 105 3.52 14.67 -3.79
CA LEU A 105 3.73 13.83 -2.62
C LEU A 105 2.38 13.44 -2.02
N TYR A 106 2.21 12.17 -1.70
CA TYR A 106 1.04 11.66 -1.00
C TYR A 106 1.49 10.91 0.25
N PHE A 107 1.04 11.36 1.43
CA PHE A 107 1.34 10.69 2.70
C PHE A 107 0.19 9.80 3.15
N THR A 108 0.53 8.61 3.65
CA THR A 108 -0.42 7.69 4.23
C THR A 108 0.26 6.74 5.22
N SER A 109 -0.52 6.22 6.17
CA SER A 109 -0.10 5.12 7.04
C SER A 109 -0.36 3.73 6.43
N LEU A 110 -1.08 3.68 5.31
CA LEU A 110 -1.73 2.49 4.75
C LEU A 110 -2.67 1.78 5.75
N VAL A 111 -3.11 2.47 6.82
CA VAL A 111 -3.83 1.90 7.97
C VAL A 111 -3.06 0.70 8.54
N ILE A 112 -1.73 0.87 8.65
CA ILE A 112 -0.80 -0.11 9.20
C ILE A 112 -0.21 0.48 10.47
N TYR A 113 -0.21 -0.30 11.55
CA TYR A 113 0.38 0.12 12.82
C TYR A 113 1.88 0.44 12.64
N LEU A 114 2.27 1.67 12.98
CA LEU A 114 3.62 2.22 12.78
C LEU A 114 4.10 2.23 11.31
N GLY A 115 3.16 2.22 10.36
CA GLY A 115 3.46 2.43 8.94
C GLY A 115 3.52 3.92 8.60
N GLU A 116 4.59 4.35 7.94
CA GLU A 116 4.66 5.66 7.31
C GLU A 116 5.16 5.52 5.87
N TYR A 117 4.35 6.03 4.93
CA TYR A 117 4.63 5.98 3.50
C TYR A 117 4.46 7.36 2.89
N ILE A 118 5.42 7.74 2.05
CA ILE A 118 5.33 8.93 1.20
C ILE A 118 5.52 8.45 -0.23
N PHE A 119 4.50 8.64 -1.04
CA PHE A 119 4.54 8.35 -2.47
C PHE A 119 4.87 9.63 -3.22
N GLU A 120 5.99 9.65 -3.93
CA GLU A 120 6.41 10.74 -4.79
C GLU A 120 6.20 10.38 -6.26
N LEU A 121 5.53 11.23 -7.03
CA LEU A 121 5.50 11.14 -8.49
C LEU A 121 6.62 11.99 -9.09
N ASP A 122 7.58 11.33 -9.72
CA ASP A 122 8.76 11.94 -10.33
C ASP A 122 9.00 11.32 -11.71
N ASP A 123 8.82 12.13 -12.76
CA ASP A 123 9.11 11.77 -14.16
C ASP A 123 8.48 10.45 -14.64
N GLY A 124 7.20 10.23 -14.30
CA GLY A 124 6.48 9.00 -14.67
C GLY A 124 6.79 7.79 -13.80
N PHE A 125 7.58 7.95 -12.74
CA PHE A 125 7.83 6.92 -11.73
C PHE A 125 7.16 7.27 -10.40
N THR A 126 6.63 6.25 -9.74
CA THR A 126 6.23 6.31 -8.34
C THR A 126 7.42 5.91 -7.48
N LYS A 127 7.90 6.84 -6.66
CA LYS A 127 8.87 6.60 -5.61
C LYS A 127 8.14 6.36 -4.29
N VAL A 128 8.27 5.16 -3.74
CA VAL A 128 7.71 4.80 -2.45
C VAL A 128 8.79 4.97 -1.39
N HIS A 129 8.72 6.07 -0.64
CA HIS A 129 9.52 6.27 0.55
C HIS A 129 8.81 5.61 1.73
N TYR A 130 9.47 4.70 2.42
CA TYR A 130 8.87 3.94 3.52
C TYR A 130 9.72 4.02 4.78
N TYR A 131 9.04 3.95 5.93
CA TYR A 131 9.63 3.84 7.24
C TYR A 131 8.98 2.69 8.01
N ASN A 132 9.63 1.52 8.02
CA ASN A 132 9.19 0.28 8.66
C ASN A 132 9.82 0.16 10.06
N VAL A 133 9.33 0.93 11.03
CA VAL A 133 9.81 0.94 12.44
C VAL A 133 10.04 -0.46 13.03
N PRO A 134 9.15 -1.45 12.82
CA PRO A 134 9.35 -2.81 13.33
C PRO A 134 10.66 -3.51 12.92
N LEU A 135 11.33 -3.05 11.85
CA LEU A 135 12.64 -3.59 11.43
C LEU A 135 13.84 -2.93 12.10
N LYS A 136 13.67 -1.81 12.82
CA LYS A 136 14.79 -1.02 13.34
C LYS A 136 15.81 -1.83 14.15
N ASP A 137 15.32 -2.77 14.94
CA ASP A 137 16.14 -3.60 15.84
C ASP A 137 16.31 -5.04 15.33
N THR A 138 16.00 -5.32 14.06
CA THR A 138 16.08 -6.66 13.48
C THR A 138 17.50 -7.24 13.52
N ASN A 139 17.60 -8.55 13.78
CA ASN A 139 18.84 -9.32 13.59
C ASN A 139 18.94 -9.98 12.20
N CYS A 140 17.99 -9.74 11.30
CA CYS A 140 18.05 -10.17 9.90
C CYS A 140 18.87 -9.16 9.07
N GLN A 141 20.08 -9.53 8.63
CA GLN A 141 21.02 -8.61 7.97
C GLN A 141 20.45 -7.96 6.70
N GLU A 142 19.70 -8.72 5.91
CA GLU A 142 19.09 -8.25 4.66
C GLU A 142 17.96 -7.23 4.87
N PHE A 143 17.37 -7.17 6.07
CA PHE A 143 16.27 -6.26 6.43
C PHE A 143 16.71 -5.11 7.36
N LYS A 144 18.02 -4.90 7.54
CA LYS A 144 18.54 -3.77 8.34
C LYS A 144 18.16 -2.40 7.78
N LYS A 145 17.79 -2.32 6.51
CA LYS A 145 17.17 -1.13 5.94
C LYS A 145 15.70 -1.11 6.36
N TYR A 146 15.44 -0.50 7.50
CA TYR A 146 14.08 -0.27 8.00
C TYR A 146 13.45 0.98 7.36
N GLU A 147 14.22 1.78 6.61
CA GLU A 147 13.77 2.90 5.81
C GLU A 147 14.37 2.82 4.40
N GLY A 148 13.69 3.35 3.39
CA GLY A 148 14.19 3.31 2.03
C GLY A 148 13.32 4.01 1.00
N THR A 149 13.77 4.00 -0.25
CA THR A 149 13.02 4.50 -1.41
C THR A 149 13.04 3.44 -2.50
N ILE A 150 11.86 3.05 -2.97
CA ILE A 150 11.68 2.08 -4.06
C ILE A 150 11.07 2.83 -5.24
N THR A 151 11.57 2.59 -6.45
CA THR A 151 11.13 3.34 -7.65
C THR A 151 10.50 2.38 -8.64
N ILE A 152 9.22 2.60 -8.97
CA ILE A 152 8.42 1.75 -9.86
C ILE A 152 7.82 2.64 -10.95
N PRO A 153 7.74 2.22 -12.22
CA PRO A 153 6.97 2.95 -13.22
C PRO A 153 5.53 3.21 -12.74
N LEU A 154 5.01 4.43 -12.90
CA LEU A 154 3.68 4.79 -12.42
C LEU A 154 2.59 3.85 -12.98
N SER A 155 2.70 3.49 -14.27
CA SER A 155 1.77 2.56 -14.90
C SER A 155 1.78 1.19 -14.23
N GLU A 156 2.95 0.61 -13.99
CA GLU A 156 3.11 -0.70 -13.38
C GLU A 156 2.66 -0.71 -11.91
N PHE A 157 2.92 0.37 -11.16
CA PHE A 157 2.42 0.53 -9.80
C PHE A 157 0.89 0.56 -9.75
N ILE A 158 0.25 1.36 -10.61
CA ILE A 158 -1.22 1.45 -10.65
C ILE A 158 -1.84 0.14 -11.12
N GLU A 159 -1.25 -0.52 -12.12
CA GLU A 159 -1.72 -1.83 -12.60
C GLU A 159 -1.72 -2.86 -11.46
N ASP A 160 -0.66 -2.89 -10.67
CA ASP A 160 -0.56 -3.74 -9.49
C ASP A 160 -1.63 -3.43 -8.45
N VAL A 161 -1.80 -2.14 -8.11
CA VAL A 161 -2.82 -1.69 -7.16
C VAL A 161 -4.22 -2.09 -7.63
N LEU A 162 -4.55 -1.86 -8.91
CA LEU A 162 -5.84 -2.26 -9.48
C LEU A 162 -6.02 -3.78 -9.40
N LYS A 163 -5.02 -4.56 -9.78
CA LYS A 163 -5.07 -6.02 -9.75
C LYS A 163 -5.35 -6.55 -8.34
N ILE A 164 -4.57 -6.11 -7.34
CA ILE A 164 -4.76 -6.58 -5.96
C ILE A 164 -6.07 -6.08 -5.36
N SER A 165 -6.50 -4.86 -5.72
CA SER A 165 -7.78 -4.28 -5.27
C SER A 165 -8.96 -5.07 -5.79
N ARG A 166 -8.95 -5.43 -7.08
CA ARG A 166 -10.01 -6.24 -7.69
C ARG A 166 -10.10 -7.61 -7.02
N GLU A 167 -8.96 -8.30 -6.87
CA GLU A 167 -8.94 -9.60 -6.20
C GLU A 167 -9.43 -9.50 -4.74
N PHE A 168 -9.03 -8.45 -4.02
CA PHE A 168 -9.50 -8.17 -2.67
C PHE A 168 -11.01 -8.00 -2.61
N LEU A 169 -11.55 -7.11 -3.44
CA LEU A 169 -12.96 -6.76 -3.49
C LEU A 169 -13.85 -7.96 -3.84
N GLU A 170 -13.41 -8.78 -4.81
CA GLU A 170 -14.18 -9.94 -5.25
C GLU A 170 -14.13 -11.10 -4.24
N LYS A 171 -12.98 -11.35 -3.60
CA LYS A 171 -12.77 -12.58 -2.82
C LYS A 171 -12.73 -12.38 -1.31
N TYR A 172 -12.16 -11.29 -0.81
CA TYR A 172 -11.72 -11.18 0.58
C TYR A 172 -12.47 -10.11 1.38
N ALA A 173 -12.91 -9.02 0.75
CA ALA A 173 -13.77 -8.02 1.40
C ALA A 173 -15.02 -8.67 2.07
N PRO A 174 -15.80 -9.53 1.37
CA PRO A 174 -16.94 -10.21 1.97
C PRO A 174 -16.56 -11.14 3.15
N VAL A 175 -15.37 -11.76 3.08
CA VAL A 175 -14.86 -12.64 4.14
C VAL A 175 -14.51 -11.84 5.40
N ILE A 176 -13.86 -10.69 5.21
CA ILE A 176 -13.50 -9.77 6.29
C ILE A 176 -14.74 -9.17 6.95
N GLU A 177 -15.71 -8.71 6.15
CA GLU A 177 -16.97 -8.17 6.66
C GLU A 177 -17.72 -9.17 7.53
N LYS A 178 -17.82 -10.43 7.08
CA LYS A 178 -18.45 -11.49 7.87
C LYS A 178 -17.73 -11.73 9.22
N LYS A 179 -16.41 -11.57 9.26
CA LYS A 179 -15.62 -11.75 10.49
C LYS A 179 -15.82 -10.60 11.47
N ILE A 180 -15.80 -9.36 10.98
CA ILE A 180 -16.00 -8.15 11.80
C ILE A 180 -17.43 -8.10 12.35
N THR A 181 -18.43 -8.30 11.48
CA THR A 181 -19.85 -8.34 11.90
C THR A 181 -20.16 -9.49 12.85
N GLY A 182 -19.55 -10.66 12.63
CA GLY A 182 -19.65 -11.80 13.54
C GLY A 182 -19.08 -11.54 14.95
N GLN A 183 -18.26 -10.50 15.14
CA GLN A 183 -17.73 -10.07 16.43
C GLN A 183 -18.44 -8.85 17.01
N GLY A 184 -19.58 -8.43 16.42
CA GLY A 184 -20.35 -7.28 16.86
C GLY A 184 -19.86 -5.93 16.33
N GLY A 185 -18.93 -5.93 15.36
CA GLY A 185 -18.58 -4.72 14.62
C GLY A 185 -19.63 -4.38 13.55
N GLU A 186 -19.66 -3.11 13.12
CA GLU A 186 -20.48 -2.66 12.01
C GLU A 186 -19.63 -2.47 10.75
N THR A 187 -20.15 -2.85 9.59
CA THR A 187 -19.55 -2.58 8.29
C THR A 187 -20.55 -1.80 7.44
N GLY A 188 -20.12 -0.71 6.82
CA GLY A 188 -20.95 0.08 5.89
C GLY A 188 -21.09 -0.52 4.49
N GLY A 189 -20.65 -1.76 4.29
CA GLY A 189 -20.40 -2.37 2.98
C GLY A 189 -19.22 -1.74 2.23
N TYR A 190 -18.82 -2.35 1.12
CA TYR A 190 -17.66 -1.93 0.31
C TYR A 190 -18.03 -1.28 -1.03
N GLY A 191 -19.26 -0.76 -1.16
CA GLY A 191 -19.74 -0.12 -2.39
C GLY A 191 -18.87 1.08 -2.80
N TYR A 192 -18.52 1.92 -1.83
CA TYR A 192 -17.64 3.08 -2.05
C TYR A 192 -16.24 2.67 -2.58
N LEU A 193 -15.72 1.52 -2.14
CA LEU A 193 -14.41 1.03 -2.56
C LEU A 193 -14.45 0.49 -4.00
N TRP A 194 -15.58 -0.09 -4.42
CA TRP A 194 -15.83 -0.41 -5.83
C TRP A 194 -15.92 0.83 -6.71
N GLU A 195 -16.54 1.91 -6.23
CA GLU A 195 -16.59 3.19 -6.96
C GLU A 195 -15.20 3.77 -7.15
N LEU A 196 -14.41 3.85 -6.08
CA LEU A 196 -13.02 4.31 -6.13
C LEU A 196 -12.15 3.42 -7.05
N TYR A 197 -12.31 2.11 -6.99
CA TYR A 197 -11.62 1.19 -7.92
C TYR A 197 -11.92 1.54 -9.38
N ARG A 198 -13.20 1.73 -9.74
CA ARG A 198 -13.61 2.04 -11.13
C ARG A 198 -13.11 3.40 -11.58
N GLU A 199 -13.06 4.37 -10.68
CA GLU A 199 -12.50 5.68 -10.96
C GLU A 199 -11.01 5.59 -11.31
N VAL A 200 -10.21 4.93 -10.46
CA VAL A 200 -8.78 4.71 -10.70
C VAL A 200 -8.57 3.90 -11.98
N GLU A 201 -9.37 2.87 -12.24
CA GLU A 201 -9.31 2.08 -13.47
C GLU A 201 -9.60 2.94 -14.72
N GLY A 202 -10.58 3.83 -14.64
CA GLY A 202 -10.92 4.76 -15.72
C GLY A 202 -9.79 5.76 -16.01
N LEU A 203 -9.16 6.31 -14.97
CA LEU A 203 -8.00 7.20 -15.11
C LEU A 203 -6.81 6.47 -15.72
N TYR A 204 -6.54 5.24 -15.26
CA TYR A 204 -5.47 4.41 -15.78
C TYR A 204 -5.65 4.16 -17.28
N LYS A 205 -6.85 3.73 -17.70
CA LYS A 205 -7.19 3.50 -19.11
C LYS A 205 -7.06 4.79 -19.94
N LYS A 206 -7.54 5.93 -19.44
CA LYS A 206 -7.43 7.21 -20.14
C LYS A 206 -5.98 7.68 -20.32
N LYS A 207 -5.11 7.38 -19.35
CA LYS A 207 -3.72 7.86 -19.34
C LYS A 207 -2.74 6.93 -20.05
N PHE A 208 -2.96 5.62 -19.98
CA PHE A 208 -2.02 4.59 -20.47
C PHE A 208 -2.63 3.60 -21.45
N GLY A 209 -3.95 3.59 -21.62
CA GLY A 209 -4.60 2.81 -22.67
C GLY A 209 -4.44 3.54 -24.00
N GLU A 210 -3.47 3.13 -24.80
CA GLU A 210 -3.31 3.60 -26.18
C GLU A 210 -4.63 3.45 -26.96
N ASP A 211 -4.99 4.48 -27.74
CA ASP A 211 -5.96 4.37 -28.82
C ASP A 211 -5.48 3.30 -29.81
N ASN A 212 -5.98 2.07 -29.66
CA ASN A 212 -5.88 0.99 -30.66
C ASN A 212 -6.77 1.29 -31.87
N THR A 213 -6.59 2.45 -32.49
CA THR A 213 -6.98 2.71 -33.88
C THR A 213 -5.79 3.35 -34.56
N SER A 214 -4.80 2.52 -34.86
CA SER A 214 -3.96 2.73 -36.02
C SER A 214 -4.88 2.93 -37.23
N ASP A 215 -4.78 4.12 -37.82
CA ASP A 215 -5.29 4.44 -39.15
C ASP A 215 -4.97 3.29 -40.12
N THR A 216 -5.99 2.50 -40.46
CA THR A 216 -6.00 1.79 -41.73
C THR A 216 -6.28 2.81 -42.81
N ASN A 217 -5.21 3.38 -43.37
CA ASN A 217 -5.20 3.91 -44.73
C ASN A 217 -5.44 2.78 -45.74
#